data_AF-A0A0P9CZ94-F1
#
_entry.id   AF-A0A0P9CZ94-F1
#
_cell.length_a   1.000
_cell.length_b   1.000
_cell.length_c   1.000
_cell.angle_alpha   90.00
_cell.angle_beta   90.00
_cell.angle_gamma   90.00
#
_symmetry.space_group_name_H-M   'P 1'
#
loop_
_entity.id
_entity.type
_entity.pdbx_description
1 polymer ?
#
loop_
_entity_poly.entity_id
_entity_poly.type
_entity_poly.pdbx_seq_one_letter_code
_entity_poly.pdbx_strand_id
1 'polypeptide(L)'
;RMPLANMGEADAHDALYPGHRWHAVMHTIVAAARANGLRCMDGLSANFKDSASFERACRVALALGFDGKQCIHPAQVATANAVFAPNAEDLDWARAVVAAYEAATAAGRGAISLNGTMIDAANVRMAQTLVRRQAIIDARD
;
A
#
# COMPACT_ATOMS: atom_id res chain seq x y z
N ARG A 1 -11.20 26.63 15.96
CA ARG A 1 -10.08 27.09 15.11
C ARG A 1 -8.78 26.64 15.79
N MET A 2 -8.11 25.60 15.30
CA MET A 2 -6.65 25.44 15.49
C MET A 2 -5.99 26.23 14.34
N PRO A 3 -4.86 26.89 14.59
CA PRO A 3 -4.70 28.26 14.13
C PRO A 3 -4.05 28.37 12.76
N LEU A 4 -4.40 29.45 12.06
CA LEU A 4 -3.72 29.82 10.83
C LEU A 4 -2.22 29.93 11.13
N ALA A 5 -1.40 29.03 10.64
CA ALA A 5 -1.60 28.17 9.48
C ALA A 5 -1.24 26.70 9.78
N ASN A 6 -2.21 25.84 10.13
CA ASN A 6 -1.97 24.42 10.50
C ASN A 6 -1.16 23.66 9.41
N MET A 7 0.15 23.52 9.60
CA MET A 7 1.02 22.80 8.65
C MET A 7 1.71 21.64 9.35
N GLY A 8 1.27 20.41 9.01
CA GLY A 8 1.77 19.17 9.62
C GLY A 8 1.15 18.81 10.97
N GLU A 9 0.13 19.54 11.40
CA GLU A 9 -0.45 19.45 12.75
C GLU A 9 -1.97 19.29 12.69
N ALA A 10 -2.44 18.27 13.39
CA ALA A 10 -3.83 17.89 13.55
C ALA A 10 -4.67 19.00 14.24
N ASP A 11 -5.88 19.29 13.77
CA ASP A 11 -6.72 20.40 14.27
C ASP A 11 -8.12 19.96 14.77
N ALA A 12 -9.08 20.89 14.97
CA ALA A 12 -10.44 20.57 15.47
C ALA A 12 -11.17 19.47 14.66
N HIS A 13 -10.58 19.11 13.54
CA HIS A 13 -10.99 18.21 12.50
C HIS A 13 -10.37 16.81 12.67
N ASP A 14 -9.23 16.69 13.34
CA ASP A 14 -8.72 15.41 13.83
C ASP A 14 -9.54 14.92 15.03
N ALA A 15 -10.24 15.79 15.77
CA ALA A 15 -11.10 15.47 16.92
C ALA A 15 -12.37 14.64 16.61
N LEU A 16 -12.55 14.21 15.37
CA LEU A 16 -13.43 13.10 14.98
C LEU A 16 -12.80 11.71 15.23
N TYR A 17 -11.53 11.68 15.68
CA TYR A 17 -10.54 10.60 15.75
C TYR A 17 -11.02 9.20 16.20
N PRO A 18 -11.36 8.23 15.32
CA PRO A 18 -11.34 6.85 15.72
C PRO A 18 -9.95 6.32 15.35
N GLY A 19 -8.94 6.70 16.14
CA GLY A 19 -7.67 6.00 16.09
C GLY A 19 -7.97 4.51 16.19
N HIS A 20 -7.58 3.72 15.18
CA HIS A 20 -7.82 2.29 15.22
C HIS A 20 -7.18 1.76 16.52
N ARG A 21 -7.90 0.98 17.34
CA ARG A 21 -7.41 0.57 18.66
C ARG A 21 -6.06 -0.17 18.62
N TRP A 22 -5.71 -0.72 17.46
CA TRP A 22 -4.45 -1.41 17.20
C TRP A 22 -3.44 -0.59 16.38
N HIS A 23 -3.71 0.68 16.08
CA HIS A 23 -2.90 1.51 15.16
C HIS A 23 -1.42 1.49 15.52
N ALA A 24 -1.09 1.78 16.79
CA ALA A 24 0.31 1.79 17.25
C ALA A 24 0.99 0.43 17.05
N VAL A 25 0.36 -0.66 17.50
CA VAL A 25 0.91 -2.03 17.38
C VAL A 25 1.08 -2.41 15.91
N MET A 26 0.05 -2.19 15.09
CA MET A 26 0.07 -2.49 13.67
C MET A 26 1.19 -1.73 12.95
N HIS A 27 1.33 -0.43 13.20
CA HIS A 27 2.35 0.39 12.57
C HIS A 27 3.77 0.01 13.04
N THR A 28 3.96 -0.35 14.32
CA THR A 28 5.24 -0.85 14.81
C THR A 28 5.66 -2.14 14.11
N ILE A 29 4.72 -3.08 13.89
CA ILE A 29 5.01 -4.33 13.18
C ILE A 29 5.40 -4.03 11.73
N VAL A 30 4.65 -3.16 11.03
CA VAL A 30 4.97 -2.75 9.66
C VAL A 30 6.35 -2.10 9.58
N ALA A 31 6.65 -1.14 10.46
CA ALA A 31 7.94 -0.46 10.48
C ALA A 31 9.09 -1.44 10.69
N ALA A 32 8.96 -2.38 11.63
CA ALA A 32 9.95 -3.43 11.88
C ALA A 32 10.13 -4.35 10.67
N ALA A 33 9.02 -4.75 10.02
CA ALA A 33 9.07 -5.59 8.83
C ALA A 33 9.81 -4.88 7.68
N ARG A 34 9.47 -3.61 7.41
CA ARG A 34 10.11 -2.81 6.35
C ARG A 34 11.59 -2.57 6.60
N ALA A 35 11.98 -2.27 7.84
CA ALA A 35 13.38 -2.10 8.21
C ALA A 35 14.23 -3.35 8.00
N ASN A 36 13.61 -4.54 8.00
CA ASN A 36 14.28 -5.83 7.83
C ASN A 36 13.99 -6.50 6.47
N GLY A 37 13.35 -5.80 5.53
CA GLY A 37 12.99 -6.35 4.22
C GLY A 37 12.03 -7.54 4.27
N LEU A 38 11.19 -7.62 5.31
CA LEU A 38 10.22 -8.69 5.54
C LEU A 38 8.84 -8.33 5.01
N ARG A 39 8.07 -9.36 4.64
CA ARG A 39 6.63 -9.25 4.42
C ARG A 39 5.89 -9.15 5.74
N CYS A 40 4.83 -8.36 5.78
CA CYS A 40 4.03 -8.08 6.96
C CYS A 40 2.58 -8.55 6.74
N MET A 41 2.10 -9.47 7.57
CA MET A 41 0.75 -10.03 7.47
C MET A 41 -0.11 -9.57 8.65
N ASP A 42 -1.31 -9.06 8.36
CA ASP A 42 -2.29 -8.67 9.37
C ASP A 42 -2.97 -9.91 9.96
N GLY A 43 -3.45 -9.80 11.20
CA GLY A 43 -4.06 -10.90 11.95
C GLY A 43 -5.44 -11.31 11.41
N LEU A 44 -6.02 -12.36 11.99
CA LEU A 44 -7.33 -12.89 11.59
C LEU A 44 -8.51 -11.97 11.96
N SER A 45 -9.63 -12.14 11.27
CA SER A 45 -10.95 -11.67 11.72
C SER A 45 -11.86 -12.86 12.00
N ALA A 46 -12.34 -12.99 13.24
CA ALA A 46 -13.06 -14.19 13.70
C ALA A 46 -14.47 -14.33 13.09
N ASN A 47 -15.19 -13.22 12.89
CA ASN A 47 -16.55 -13.24 12.35
C ASN A 47 -16.54 -13.39 10.82
N PHE A 48 -16.42 -14.62 10.32
CA PHE A 48 -16.34 -14.90 8.88
C PHE A 48 -17.65 -14.63 8.12
N LYS A 49 -18.78 -14.48 8.81
CA LYS A 49 -20.10 -14.20 8.19
C LYS A 49 -20.27 -12.72 7.82
N ASP A 50 -19.45 -11.84 8.41
CA ASP A 50 -19.49 -10.40 8.15
C ASP A 50 -18.37 -10.01 7.18
N SER A 51 -18.65 -10.23 5.88
CA SER A 51 -17.71 -9.92 4.79
C SER A 51 -17.38 -8.43 4.72
N ALA A 52 -18.35 -7.55 5.00
CA ALA A 52 -18.15 -6.10 4.95
C ALA A 52 -17.18 -5.63 6.05
N SER A 53 -17.28 -6.17 7.26
CA SER A 53 -16.33 -5.91 8.34
C SER A 53 -14.94 -6.46 8.04
N PHE A 54 -14.86 -7.65 7.44
CA PHE A 54 -13.60 -8.22 6.98
C PHE A 54 -12.91 -7.33 5.93
N GLU A 55 -13.64 -6.88 4.91
CA GLU A 55 -13.10 -5.99 3.88
C GLU A 55 -12.58 -4.68 4.47
N ARG A 56 -13.35 -4.05 5.38
CA ARG A 56 -12.89 -2.83 6.08
C ARG A 56 -11.58 -3.07 6.82
N ALA A 57 -11.47 -4.20 7.53
CA ALA A 57 -10.24 -4.55 8.23
C ALA A 57 -9.06 -4.75 7.27
N CYS A 58 -9.27 -5.43 6.13
CA CYS A 58 -8.25 -5.56 5.09
C CYS A 58 -7.79 -4.20 4.55
N ARG A 59 -8.72 -3.28 4.27
CA ARG A 59 -8.41 -1.95 3.75
C ARG A 59 -7.64 -1.09 4.75
N VAL A 60 -7.98 -1.16 6.03
CA VAL A 60 -7.20 -0.50 7.11
C VAL A 60 -5.78 -1.06 7.18
N ALA A 61 -5.63 -2.39 7.12
CA ALA A 61 -4.31 -3.02 7.12
C ALA A 61 -3.48 -2.64 5.89
N LEU A 62 -4.09 -2.66 4.70
CA LEU A 62 -3.43 -2.21 3.46
C LEU A 62 -2.96 -0.75 3.58
N ALA A 63 -3.82 0.15 4.07
CA ALA A 63 -3.48 1.55 4.27
C ALA A 63 -2.33 1.77 5.27
N LEU A 64 -2.20 0.89 6.27
CA LEU A 64 -1.08 0.90 7.22
C LEU A 64 0.21 0.28 6.65
N GLY A 65 0.15 -0.34 5.48
CA GLY A 65 1.30 -0.91 4.79
C GLY A 65 1.49 -2.42 4.99
N PHE A 66 0.46 -3.16 5.41
CA PHE A 66 0.49 -4.63 5.41
C PHE A 66 0.41 -5.20 3.98
N ASP A 67 1.05 -6.35 3.77
CA ASP A 67 1.12 -7.04 2.48
C ASP A 67 -0.04 -8.02 2.25
N GLY A 68 -0.76 -8.36 3.32
CA GLY A 68 -1.86 -9.32 3.32
C GLY A 68 -2.51 -9.47 4.68
N LYS A 69 -3.49 -10.38 4.78
CA LYS A 69 -4.22 -10.70 6.03
C LYS A 69 -4.45 -12.21 6.15
N GLN A 70 -4.35 -12.73 7.38
CA GLN A 70 -4.67 -14.13 7.68
C GLN A 70 -6.15 -14.44 7.43
N CYS A 71 -6.42 -15.54 6.71
CA CYS A 71 -7.75 -16.05 6.46
C CYS A 71 -7.99 -17.32 7.27
N ILE A 72 -9.11 -17.41 7.99
CA ILE A 72 -9.52 -18.58 8.79
C ILE A 72 -10.70 -19.33 8.17
N HIS A 73 -11.29 -18.79 7.11
CA HIS A 73 -12.42 -19.39 6.40
C HIS A 73 -12.29 -19.15 4.88
N PRO A 74 -12.65 -20.11 4.01
CA PRO A 74 -12.53 -19.96 2.55
C PRO A 74 -13.20 -18.71 1.98
N ALA A 75 -14.34 -18.30 2.55
CA ALA A 75 -15.07 -17.09 2.13
C ALA A 75 -14.27 -15.78 2.28
N GLN A 76 -13.18 -15.76 3.07
CA GLN A 76 -12.33 -14.58 3.25
C GLN A 76 -11.28 -14.43 2.14
N VAL A 77 -10.94 -15.52 1.44
CA VAL A 77 -9.80 -15.55 0.51
C VAL A 77 -10.00 -14.61 -0.67
N ALA A 78 -11.16 -14.64 -1.31
CA ALA A 78 -11.46 -13.80 -2.47
C ALA A 78 -11.37 -12.31 -2.11
N THR A 79 -11.96 -11.90 -0.97
CA THR A 79 -11.91 -10.52 -0.48
C THR A 79 -10.49 -10.08 -0.12
N ALA A 80 -9.71 -10.93 0.56
CA ALA A 80 -8.32 -10.61 0.90
C ALA A 80 -7.48 -10.42 -0.37
N ASN A 81 -7.57 -11.35 -1.34
CA ASN A 81 -6.83 -11.24 -2.59
C ASN A 81 -7.22 -9.96 -3.35
N ALA A 82 -8.51 -9.66 -3.45
CA ALA A 82 -8.98 -8.45 -4.15
C ALA A 82 -8.49 -7.15 -3.49
N VAL A 83 -8.45 -7.08 -2.15
CA VAL A 83 -7.99 -5.88 -1.44
C VAL A 83 -6.48 -5.70 -1.55
N PHE A 84 -5.71 -6.78 -1.37
CA PHE A 84 -4.25 -6.67 -1.33
C PHE A 84 -3.60 -6.72 -2.70
N ALA A 85 -4.25 -7.24 -3.74
CA ALA A 85 -3.69 -7.22 -5.09
C ALA A 85 -3.46 -5.78 -5.59
N PRO A 86 -2.38 -5.53 -6.36
CA PRO A 86 -2.25 -4.28 -7.11
C PRO A 86 -3.49 -4.02 -7.96
N ASN A 87 -4.01 -2.78 -7.95
CA ASN A 87 -5.10 -2.41 -8.87
C ASN A 87 -4.52 -2.04 -10.25
N ALA A 88 -5.39 -2.00 -11.26
CA ALA A 88 -4.99 -1.74 -12.64
C ALA A 88 -4.35 -0.35 -12.83
N GLU A 89 -4.89 0.68 -12.17
CA GLU A 89 -4.41 2.06 -12.29
C GLU A 89 -2.98 2.21 -11.74
N ASP A 90 -2.72 1.66 -10.55
CA ASP A 90 -1.40 1.67 -9.93
C ASP A 90 -0.38 0.91 -10.78
N LEU A 91 -0.80 -0.22 -11.39
CA LEU A 91 0.06 -1.01 -12.27
C LEU A 91 0.38 -0.29 -13.58
N ASP A 92 -0.58 0.40 -14.18
CA ASP A 92 -0.37 1.15 -15.41
C ASP A 92 0.57 2.34 -15.16
N TRP A 93 0.38 3.06 -14.04
CA TRP A 93 1.33 4.07 -13.59
C TRP A 93 2.73 3.47 -13.37
N ALA A 94 2.82 2.34 -12.66
CA ALA A 94 4.10 1.71 -12.36
C ALA A 94 4.84 1.26 -13.63
N ARG A 95 4.12 0.67 -14.59
CA ARG A 95 4.67 0.30 -15.90
C ARG A 95 5.16 1.52 -16.67
N ALA A 96 4.39 2.61 -16.69
CA ALA A 96 4.80 3.86 -17.34
C ALA A 96 6.06 4.46 -16.70
N VAL A 97 6.16 4.44 -15.37
CA VAL A 97 7.35 4.90 -14.64
C VAL A 97 8.58 4.07 -14.98
N VAL A 98 8.46 2.73 -14.97
CA VAL A 98 9.57 1.82 -15.29
C VAL A 98 10.05 2.06 -16.72
N ALA A 99 9.13 2.11 -17.70
CA ALA A 99 9.48 2.35 -19.10
C ALA A 99 10.15 3.72 -19.31
N ALA A 100 9.63 4.77 -18.68
CA ALA A 100 10.22 6.11 -18.76
C ALA A 100 11.62 6.15 -18.12
N TYR A 101 11.81 5.44 -17.00
CA TYR A 101 13.11 5.33 -16.34
C TYR A 101 14.16 4.61 -17.20
N GLU A 102 13.80 3.49 -17.81
CA GLU A 102 14.67 2.74 -18.71
C GLU A 102 15.08 3.59 -19.93
N ALA A 103 14.13 4.28 -20.56
CA ALA A 103 14.39 5.15 -21.70
C ALA A 103 15.29 6.35 -21.34
N ALA A 104 15.10 6.95 -20.16
CA ALA A 104 15.95 8.04 -19.69
C ALA A 104 17.38 7.58 -19.38
N THR A 105 17.51 6.42 -18.71
CA THR A 105 18.80 5.82 -18.37
C THR A 105 19.60 5.46 -19.62
N ALA A 106 18.95 4.86 -20.63
CA ALA A 106 19.57 4.57 -21.92
C ALA A 106 20.06 5.83 -22.66
N ALA A 107 19.39 6.97 -22.44
CA ALA A 107 19.78 8.27 -22.98
C ALA A 107 20.77 9.05 -22.08
N GLY A 108 21.28 8.46 -21.00
CA GLY A 108 22.20 9.12 -20.06
C GLY A 108 21.56 10.22 -19.20
N ARG A 109 20.23 10.22 -19.05
CA ARG A 109 19.48 11.21 -18.25
C ARG A 109 19.07 10.62 -16.90
N GLY A 110 19.43 11.30 -15.81
CA GLY A 110 19.10 10.86 -14.45
C GLY A 110 17.76 11.35 -13.90
N ALA A 111 17.13 12.34 -14.55
CA ALA A 111 15.84 12.90 -14.14
C ALA A 111 14.76 12.53 -15.15
N ILE A 112 13.61 12.05 -14.65
CA ILE A 112 12.44 11.71 -15.46
C ILE A 112 11.27 12.58 -15.03
N SER A 113 10.48 13.00 -16.00
CA SER A 113 9.17 13.61 -15.76
C SER A 113 8.12 12.74 -16.43
N LEU A 114 7.07 12.39 -15.69
CA LEU A 114 5.91 11.68 -16.19
C LEU A 114 4.68 12.53 -15.86
N ASN A 115 3.89 12.88 -16.87
CA ASN A 115 2.70 13.72 -16.73
C ASN A 115 2.94 15.04 -15.95
N GLY A 116 4.11 15.64 -16.11
CA GLY A 116 4.48 16.89 -15.43
C GLY A 116 4.94 16.74 -13.98
N THR A 117 5.00 15.51 -13.45
CA THR A 117 5.55 15.23 -12.12
C THR A 117 6.96 14.66 -12.23
N MET A 118 7.88 15.20 -11.44
CA MET A 118 9.24 14.69 -11.34
C MET A 118 9.21 13.31 -10.68
N ILE A 119 9.82 12.33 -11.35
CA ILE A 119 9.96 10.96 -10.86
C ILE A 119 11.39 10.81 -10.32
N ASP A 120 11.49 10.50 -9.04
CA ASP A 120 12.75 10.22 -8.36
C ASP A 120 13.02 8.72 -8.18
N ALA A 121 14.17 8.39 -7.58
CA ALA A 121 14.56 7.01 -7.33
C ALA A 121 13.62 6.26 -6.34
N ALA A 122 12.91 6.98 -5.45
CA ALA A 122 11.94 6.35 -4.56
C ALA A 122 10.70 5.89 -5.34
N ASN A 123 10.19 6.75 -6.23
CA ASN A 123 9.08 6.43 -7.13
C ASN A 123 9.40 5.24 -8.03
N VAL A 124 10.61 5.21 -8.62
CA VAL A 124 11.05 4.10 -9.48
C VAL A 124 11.10 2.78 -8.70
N ARG A 125 11.65 2.78 -7.48
CA ARG A 125 11.68 1.57 -6.63
C ARG A 125 10.28 1.08 -6.25
N MET A 126 9.36 2.00 -5.98
CA MET A 126 7.96 1.67 -5.70
C MET A 126 7.29 1.03 -6.92
N ALA A 127 7.43 1.64 -8.10
CA ALA A 127 6.90 1.13 -9.36
C ALA A 127 7.45 -0.28 -9.69
N GLN A 128 8.76 -0.47 -9.59
CA GLN A 128 9.40 -1.77 -9.79
C GLN A 128 8.90 -2.83 -8.81
N THR A 129 8.69 -2.46 -7.54
CA THR A 129 8.13 -3.37 -6.52
C THR A 129 6.73 -3.81 -6.88
N LEU A 130 5.89 -2.89 -7.36
CA LEU A 130 4.52 -3.19 -7.75
C LEU A 130 4.45 -4.13 -8.97
N VAL A 131 5.22 -3.83 -10.02
CA VAL A 131 5.31 -4.67 -11.23
C VAL A 131 5.82 -6.07 -10.87
N ARG A 132 6.86 -6.16 -10.04
CA ARG A 132 7.39 -7.46 -9.57
C ARG A 132 6.34 -8.24 -8.80
N ARG A 133 5.57 -7.58 -7.93
CA ARG A 133 4.51 -8.23 -7.16
C ARG A 133 3.43 -8.80 -8.06
N GLN A 134 3.01 -8.06 -9.08
CA GLN A 134 2.04 -8.55 -10.06
C GLN A 134 2.57 -9.76 -10.83
N ALA A 135 3.82 -9.72 -11.30
CA ALA A 135 4.43 -10.85 -12.00
C ALA A 135 4.47 -12.13 -11.15
N ILE A 136 4.66 -12.02 -9.82
CA ILE A 136 4.60 -13.17 -8.90
C ILE A 136 3.18 -13.73 -8.79
N ILE A 137 2.16 -12.87 -8.82
CA ILE A 137 0.74 -13.29 -8.80
C ILE A 137 0.42 -14.02 -10.10
N ASP A 138 0.76 -13.43 -11.24
CA ASP A 138 0.49 -13.98 -12.56
C ASP A 138 1.18 -15.34 -12.78
N ALA A 139 2.36 -15.55 -12.17
CA ALA A 139 3.08 -16.82 -12.27
C ALA A 139 2.50 -17.97 -11.41
N ARG A 140 1.51 -17.68 -10.55
CA ARG A 140 0.84 -18.68 -9.70
C ARG A 140 -0.37 -19.30 -10.39
N ASP A 141 -1.01 -18.56 -11.29
CA ASP A 141 -2.18 -18.99 -12.05
C ASP A 141 -1.79 -19.74 -13.33
#